data_AF-A0A2V5V7N3-F1
#
_entry.id   AF-A0A2V5V7N3-F1
#
_cell.length_a   1.000
_cell.length_b   1.000
_cell.length_c   1.000
_cell.angle_alpha   90.00
_cell.angle_beta   90.00
_cell.angle_gamma   90.00
#
_symmetry.space_group_name_H-M   'P 1'
#
loop_
_entity.id
_entity.type
_entity.pdbx_description
1 polymer ?
#
loop_
_entity_poly.entity_id
_entity_poly.type
_entity_poly.pdbx_seq_one_letter_code
_entity_poly.pdbx_strand_id
1 'polypeptide(L)'
;MNTDLIGSVELTASAAIVIAALSIGFGSNAPARIRIAAWLSAWFVIVAILAATRALYYERALGAPSLGIAVALPIAVLCILVACVQPLHDALHRVPLWLLVGVHTVRLLGISFVILYAAGRLPAPFAPVAGWGDIFVGATALPVARLAYRRPVNARPILWIWNVIGLVDLVA
;
A
#
# COMPACT_ATOMS: atom_id res chain seq x y z
N MET A 1 -26.06 -8.98 -0.98
CA MET A 1 -25.02 -8.61 0.01
C MET A 1 -24.58 -7.20 -0.32
N ASN A 2 -24.65 -6.25 0.62
CA ASN A 2 -24.39 -4.84 0.33
C ASN A 2 -22.91 -4.65 -0.01
N THR A 3 -22.60 -3.90 -1.07
CA THR A 3 -21.23 -3.60 -1.52
C THR A 3 -20.38 -2.96 -0.41
N ASP A 4 -21.02 -2.27 0.53
CA ASP A 4 -20.35 -1.67 1.69
C ASP A 4 -19.80 -2.70 2.67
N LEU A 5 -20.52 -3.80 2.89
CA LEU A 5 -20.06 -4.88 3.75
C LEU A 5 -18.84 -5.56 3.13
N ILE A 6 -18.87 -5.79 1.81
CA ILE A 6 -17.75 -6.35 1.06
C ILE A 6 -16.54 -5.43 1.16
N GLY A 7 -16.71 -4.14 0.87
CA GLY A 7 -15.61 -3.17 0.94
C GLY A 7 -15.03 -3.01 2.35
N SER A 8 -15.86 -3.08 3.40
CA SER A 8 -15.37 -3.03 4.77
C SER A 8 -14.54 -4.26 5.14
N VAL A 9 -15.00 -5.46 4.77
CA VAL A 9 -14.27 -6.72 5.00
C VAL A 9 -12.95 -6.71 4.23
N GLU A 10 -13.00 -6.33 2.96
CA GLU A 10 -11.84 -6.22 2.07
C GLU A 10 -10.79 -5.25 2.63
N LEU A 11 -11.19 -4.03 3.00
CA LEU A 11 -10.29 -3.01 3.53
C LEU A 11 -9.64 -3.47 4.83
N THR A 12 -10.43 -4.06 5.74
CA THR A 12 -9.94 -4.52 7.04
C THR A 12 -9.00 -5.71 6.91
N ALA A 13 -9.34 -6.67 6.04
CA ALA A 13 -8.49 -7.83 5.75
C ALA A 13 -7.17 -7.40 5.10
N SER A 14 -7.22 -6.48 4.13
CA SER A 14 -6.06 -5.88 3.49
C SER A 14 -5.13 -5.22 4.49
N ALA A 15 -5.68 -4.36 5.35
CA ALA A 15 -4.93 -3.69 6.39
C ALA A 15 -4.30 -4.71 7.36
N ALA A 16 -5.06 -5.70 7.81
CA ALA A 16 -4.55 -6.74 8.71
C ALA A 16 -3.38 -7.54 8.11
N ILE A 17 -3.49 -7.92 6.82
CA ILE A 17 -2.42 -8.64 6.10
C ILE A 17 -1.16 -7.77 6.01
N VAL A 18 -1.30 -6.51 5.58
CA VAL A 18 -0.16 -5.58 5.44
C VAL A 18 0.48 -5.32 6.80
N ILE A 19 -0.32 -5.01 7.83
CA ILE A 19 0.17 -4.76 9.19
C ILE A 19 0.91 -5.98 9.73
N ALA A 20 0.36 -7.19 9.58
CA ALA A 20 1.02 -8.41 10.03
C ALA A 20 2.34 -8.64 9.27
N ALA A 21 2.33 -8.53 7.94
CA ALA A 21 3.52 -8.74 7.11
C ALA A 21 4.64 -7.76 7.46
N LEU A 22 4.33 -6.47 7.56
CA LEU A 22 5.31 -5.43 7.91
C LEU A 22 5.79 -5.59 9.36
N SER A 23 4.91 -5.92 10.30
CA SER A 23 5.31 -6.14 11.69
C SER A 23 6.27 -7.32 11.82
N ILE A 24 6.02 -8.42 11.11
CA ILE A 24 6.91 -9.59 11.06
C ILE A 24 8.23 -9.26 10.36
N GLY A 25 8.17 -8.51 9.26
CA GLY A 25 9.33 -8.14 8.46
C GLY A 25 10.31 -7.22 9.18
N PHE A 26 9.80 -6.20 9.87
CA PHE A 26 10.60 -5.19 10.57
C PHE A 26 10.85 -5.52 12.05
N GLY A 27 10.02 -6.36 12.69
CA GLY A 27 10.10 -6.65 14.11
C GLY A 27 11.05 -7.79 14.45
N SER A 28 12.15 -7.48 15.14
CA SER A 28 13.17 -8.45 15.58
C SER A 28 12.72 -9.36 16.72
N ASN A 29 11.77 -8.93 17.56
CA ASN A 29 11.23 -9.68 18.69
C ASN A 29 9.72 -9.40 18.87
N ALA A 30 9.03 -10.17 19.71
CA ALA A 30 7.59 -10.02 19.92
C ALA A 30 7.17 -8.61 20.37
N PRO A 31 7.84 -7.96 21.34
CA PRO A 31 7.51 -6.58 21.72
C PRO A 31 7.67 -5.56 20.59
N ALA A 32 8.71 -5.69 19.76
CA ALA A 32 8.90 -4.83 18.60
C ALA A 32 7.79 -5.03 17.55
N ARG A 33 7.43 -6.28 17.27
CA ARG A 33 6.33 -6.62 16.35
C ARG A 33 5.01 -6.02 16.81
N ILE A 34 4.67 -6.16 18.10
CA ILE A 34 3.44 -5.59 18.67
C ILE A 34 3.45 -4.06 18.56
N ARG A 35 4.58 -3.42 18.84
CA ARG A 35 4.70 -1.96 18.76
C ARG A 35 4.52 -1.45 17.33
N ILE A 36 5.14 -2.11 16.34
CA ILE A 36 4.99 -1.78 14.92
C ILE A 36 3.52 -1.98 14.50
N ALA A 37 2.93 -3.11 14.87
CA ALA A 37 1.53 -3.41 14.58
C ALA A 37 0.59 -2.35 15.18
N ALA A 38 0.82 -1.95 16.43
CA ALA A 38 0.04 -0.92 17.10
C ALA A 38 0.15 0.43 16.40
N TRP A 39 1.35 0.87 16.03
CA TRP A 39 1.55 2.13 15.30
C TRP A 39 0.89 2.12 13.92
N LEU A 40 1.04 1.03 13.16
CA LEU A 40 0.40 0.90 11.85
C LEU A 40 -1.13 0.81 11.96
N SER A 41 -1.65 0.16 13.02
CA SER A 41 -3.09 0.09 13.28
C SER A 41 -3.64 1.45 13.67
N ALA A 42 -2.93 2.20 14.52
CA ALA A 42 -3.29 3.57 14.88
C ALA A 42 -3.33 4.47 13.64
N TRP A 43 -2.32 4.36 12.77
CA TRP A 43 -2.31 5.05 11.48
C TRP A 43 -3.52 4.69 10.61
N PHE A 44 -3.82 3.40 10.46
CA PHE A 44 -4.98 2.93 9.70
C PHE A 44 -6.29 3.50 10.25
N VAL A 45 -6.47 3.51 11.58
CA VAL A 45 -7.64 4.09 12.24
C VAL A 45 -7.74 5.60 11.97
N ILE A 46 -6.64 6.34 12.02
CA ILE A 46 -6.62 7.77 11.67
C ILE A 46 -7.10 7.97 10.23
N VAL A 47 -6.56 7.22 9.27
CA VAL A 47 -6.97 7.29 7.86
C VAL A 47 -8.45 6.95 7.68
N ALA A 48 -8.94 5.92 8.37
CA ALA A 48 -10.36 5.52 8.33
C ALA A 48 -11.28 6.61 8.89
N ILE A 49 -10.89 7.28 9.99
CA ILE A 49 -11.64 8.41 10.56
C ILE A 49 -11.64 9.60 9.59
N LEU A 50 -10.50 9.92 8.97
CA LEU A 50 -10.42 11.00 7.96
C LEU A 50 -11.32 10.72 6.75
N ALA A 51 -11.35 9.47 6.29
CA ALA A 51 -12.24 9.03 5.23
C ALA A 51 -13.72 9.13 5.64
N ALA A 52 -14.09 8.64 6.82
CA ALA A 52 -15.46 8.66 7.34
C ALA A 52 -16.00 10.08 7.55
N THR A 53 -15.14 10.99 8.03
CA THR A 53 -15.49 12.41 8.24
C THR A 53 -15.48 13.24 6.94
N ARG A 54 -15.10 12.63 5.82
CA ARG A 54 -14.95 13.31 4.51
C ARG A 54 -14.01 14.52 4.59
N ALA A 55 -13.02 14.46 5.48
CA ALA A 55 -12.11 15.58 5.75
C ALA A 55 -11.27 15.96 4.52
N LEU A 56 -10.97 14.99 3.65
CA LEU A 56 -10.18 15.15 2.43
C LEU A 56 -11.04 15.05 1.14
N TYR A 57 -12.36 15.26 1.26
CA TYR A 57 -13.26 15.19 0.11
C TYR A 57 -13.16 16.45 -0.75
N TYR A 58 -13.38 16.31 -2.06
CA TYR A 58 -13.08 17.33 -3.06
C TYR A 58 -13.77 18.69 -2.82
N GLU A 59 -14.93 18.69 -2.14
CA GLU A 59 -15.76 19.89 -1.90
C GLU A 59 -15.33 20.73 -0.69
N ARG A 60 -14.54 20.18 0.25
CA ARG A 60 -14.29 20.81 1.56
C ARG A 60 -12.87 21.37 1.73
N ALA A 61 -11.93 21.00 0.86
CA ALA A 61 -10.50 21.32 0.96
C ALA A 61 -9.95 21.93 -0.35
N LEU A 62 -8.62 21.95 -0.55
CA LEU A 62 -7.94 22.36 -1.80
C LEU A 62 -8.28 21.48 -3.03
N GLY A 63 -9.35 20.67 -2.99
CA GLY A 63 -9.72 19.70 -4.02
C GLY A 63 -8.77 18.50 -4.10
N ALA A 64 -8.62 17.95 -5.30
CA ALA A 64 -7.72 16.81 -5.59
C ALA A 64 -6.26 16.95 -5.06
N PRO A 65 -5.64 18.15 -5.07
CA PRO A 65 -4.32 18.36 -4.45
C PRO A 65 -4.21 17.94 -2.98
N SER A 66 -5.28 18.07 -2.19
CA SER A 66 -5.25 17.72 -0.77
C SER A 66 -5.04 16.22 -0.53
N LEU A 67 -5.62 15.36 -1.37
CA LEU A 67 -5.40 13.91 -1.35
C LEU A 67 -3.97 13.56 -1.76
N GLY A 68 -3.45 14.20 -2.80
CA GLY A 68 -2.06 14.03 -3.23
C GLY A 68 -1.07 14.37 -2.12
N ILE A 69 -1.27 15.48 -1.41
CA ILE A 69 -0.44 15.87 -0.25
C ILE A 69 -0.59 14.85 0.89
N ALA A 70 -1.82 14.40 1.19
CA ALA A 70 -2.06 13.44 2.25
C ALA A 70 -1.36 12.08 2.02
N VAL A 71 -1.17 11.68 0.76
CA VAL A 71 -0.43 10.47 0.37
C VAL A 71 1.08 10.75 0.31
N ALA A 72 1.49 11.86 -0.33
CA ALA A 72 2.90 12.18 -0.55
C ALA A 72 3.64 12.54 0.75
N LEU A 73 2.97 13.19 1.70
CA LEU A 73 3.60 13.65 2.94
C LEU A 73 4.12 12.48 3.81
N PRO A 74 3.33 11.43 4.14
CA PRO A 74 3.86 10.27 4.85
C PRO A 74 5.02 9.58 4.12
N ILE A 75 4.97 9.50 2.79
CA ILE A 75 6.04 8.91 1.98
C ILE A 75 7.32 9.76 2.11
N ALA A 76 7.22 11.08 1.95
CA ALA A 76 8.35 11.99 2.09
C ALA A 76 8.95 11.93 3.50
N VAL A 77 8.12 11.93 4.54
CA VAL A 77 8.55 11.78 5.94
C VAL A 77 9.28 10.45 6.13
N LEU A 78 8.76 9.35 5.60
CA LEU A 78 9.42 8.04 5.67
C LEU A 78 10.79 8.07 4.98
N CYS A 79 10.88 8.62 3.75
CA CYS A 79 12.15 8.74 3.03
C CYS A 79 13.19 9.57 3.80
N ILE A 80 12.77 10.70 4.39
CA ILE A 80 13.65 11.55 5.21
C ILE A 80 14.11 10.80 6.45
N LEU A 81 13.19 10.16 7.18
CA LEU A 81 13.53 9.39 8.38
C LEU A 81 14.50 8.26 8.06
N VAL A 82 14.30 7.55 6.94
CA VAL A 82 15.22 6.49 6.51
C VAL A 82 16.60 7.04 6.20
N ALA A 83 16.70 8.21 5.57
CA ALA A 83 17.98 8.84 5.25
C ALA A 83 18.70 9.39 6.48
N CYS A 84 17.96 9.87 7.48
CA CYS A 84 18.52 10.53 8.66
C CYS A 84 18.72 9.60 9.86
N VAL A 85 17.98 8.48 9.96
CA VAL A 85 17.94 7.62 11.15
C VAL A 85 18.56 6.26 10.84
N GLN A 86 19.81 6.06 11.27
CA GLN A 86 20.58 4.81 11.05
C GLN A 86 19.84 3.52 11.48
N PRO A 87 19.19 3.46 12.66
CA PRO A 87 18.41 2.28 13.02
C PRO A 87 17.30 1.92 12.02
N LEU A 88 16.68 2.91 11.37
CA LEU A 88 15.61 2.70 10.40
C LEU A 88 16.17 2.25 9.04
N HIS A 89 17.28 2.86 8.62
CA HIS A 89 18.04 2.43 7.46
C HIS A 89 18.47 0.95 7.58
N ASP A 90 19.04 0.55 8.71
CA ASP A 90 19.43 -0.83 8.97
C ASP A 90 18.24 -1.78 9.01
N ALA A 91 17.11 -1.35 9.59
CA ALA A 91 15.89 -2.14 9.61
C ALA A 91 15.41 -2.46 8.20
N LEU A 92 15.42 -1.48 7.28
CA LEU A 92 15.06 -1.70 5.88
C LEU A 92 15.97 -2.71 5.17
N HIS A 93 17.27 -2.67 5.44
CA HIS A 93 18.22 -3.62 4.85
C HIS A 93 18.05 -5.05 5.37
N ARG A 94 17.45 -5.23 6.56
CA ARG A 94 17.17 -6.54 7.15
C ARG A 94 15.89 -7.17 6.62
N VAL A 95 14.93 -6.37 6.16
CA VAL A 95 13.64 -6.91 5.69
C VAL A 95 13.87 -7.69 4.39
N PRO A 96 13.38 -8.94 4.31
CA PRO A 96 13.48 -9.69 3.07
C PRO A 96 12.72 -9.01 1.94
N LEU A 97 13.41 -8.71 0.83
CA LEU A 97 12.80 -8.06 -0.34
C LEU A 97 11.60 -8.84 -0.89
N TRP A 98 11.64 -10.17 -0.86
CA TRP A 98 10.51 -10.99 -1.31
C TRP A 98 9.23 -10.76 -0.48
N LEU A 99 9.35 -10.40 0.80
CA LEU A 99 8.22 -10.08 1.65
C LEU A 99 7.65 -8.71 1.29
N LEU A 100 8.54 -7.73 1.07
CA LEU A 100 8.14 -6.38 0.62
C LEU A 100 7.44 -6.44 -0.74
N VAL A 101 7.93 -7.25 -1.68
CA VAL A 101 7.22 -7.45 -2.96
C VAL A 101 5.93 -8.24 -2.76
N GLY A 102 5.97 -9.32 -1.96
CA GLY A 102 4.83 -10.20 -1.76
C GLY A 102 3.61 -9.51 -1.16
N VAL A 103 3.81 -8.50 -0.29
CA VAL A 103 2.70 -7.74 0.31
C VAL A 103 1.84 -7.01 -0.73
N HIS A 104 2.40 -6.67 -1.89
CA HIS A 104 1.64 -6.04 -2.97
C HIS A 104 0.57 -6.96 -3.58
N THR A 105 0.58 -8.27 -3.28
CA THR A 105 -0.51 -9.18 -3.69
C THR A 105 -1.88 -8.72 -3.18
N VAL A 106 -1.92 -7.99 -2.05
CA VAL A 106 -3.15 -7.38 -1.52
C VAL A 106 -3.79 -6.42 -2.53
N ARG A 107 -2.99 -5.81 -3.43
CA ARG A 107 -3.49 -4.92 -4.50
C ARG A 107 -4.40 -5.62 -5.50
N LEU A 108 -4.41 -6.96 -5.55
CA LEU A 108 -5.39 -7.69 -6.38
C LEU A 108 -6.84 -7.34 -6.01
N LEU A 109 -7.06 -6.89 -4.76
CA LEU A 109 -8.35 -6.42 -4.27
C LEU A 109 -8.78 -5.08 -4.88
N GLY A 110 -7.88 -4.35 -5.58
CA GLY A 110 -8.22 -3.14 -6.36
C GLY A 110 -9.26 -3.35 -7.47
N ILE A 111 -9.66 -4.61 -7.74
CA ILE A 111 -10.89 -4.91 -8.49
C ILE A 111 -12.13 -4.23 -7.88
N SER A 112 -12.12 -3.94 -6.58
CA SER A 112 -13.17 -3.18 -5.90
C SER A 112 -13.33 -1.78 -6.46
N PHE A 113 -12.25 -1.12 -6.91
CA PHE A 113 -12.33 0.17 -7.59
C PHE A 113 -13.09 0.08 -8.92
N VAL A 114 -12.88 -1.00 -9.69
CA VAL A 114 -13.60 -1.24 -10.94
C VAL A 114 -15.09 -1.52 -10.68
N ILE A 115 -15.40 -2.32 -9.65
CA ILE A 115 -16.78 -2.62 -9.25
C ILE A 115 -17.50 -1.35 -8.78
N LEU A 116 -16.84 -0.52 -7.98
CA LEU A 116 -17.40 0.73 -7.47
C LEU A 116 -17.55 1.79 -8.58
N TYR A 117 -16.66 1.80 -9.58
CA TYR A 117 -16.82 2.61 -10.79
C TYR A 117 -18.06 2.19 -11.58
N ALA A 118 -18.23 0.88 -11.81
CA ALA A 118 -19.42 0.35 -12.49
C ALA A 118 -20.72 0.65 -11.73
N ALA A 119 -20.64 0.75 -10.39
CA ALA A 119 -21.75 1.15 -9.53
C ALA A 119 -21.98 2.68 -9.46
N GLY A 120 -21.19 3.50 -10.17
CA GLY A 120 -21.31 4.96 -10.18
C GLY A 120 -20.87 5.64 -8.87
N ARG A 121 -20.13 4.93 -8.01
CA ARG A 121 -19.73 5.40 -6.68
C ARG A 121 -18.33 6.02 -6.64
N LEU A 122 -17.51 5.69 -7.63
CA LEU A 122 -16.14 6.18 -7.77
C LEU A 122 -15.99 6.83 -9.15
N PRO A 123 -15.41 8.03 -9.26
CA PRO A 123 -15.31 8.73 -10.53
C PRO A 123 -14.13 8.25 -11.40
N ALA A 124 -14.27 8.43 -12.72
CA ALA A 124 -13.14 8.38 -13.66
C ALA A 124 -12.31 9.68 -13.58
N PRO A 125 -11.01 9.67 -13.97
CA PRO A 125 -10.24 8.53 -14.47
C PRO A 125 -9.65 7.63 -13.38
N PHE A 126 -9.66 8.06 -12.12
CA PHE A 126 -8.98 7.39 -11.02
C PHE A 126 -9.36 5.91 -10.87
N ALA A 127 -10.66 5.61 -10.76
CA ALA A 127 -11.10 4.26 -10.44
C ALA A 127 -10.74 3.18 -11.50
N PRO A 128 -10.91 3.41 -12.81
CA PRO A 128 -10.46 2.45 -13.81
C PRO A 128 -8.93 2.38 -13.91
N VAL A 129 -8.20 3.49 -13.83
CA VAL A 129 -6.74 3.48 -13.93
C VAL A 129 -6.13 2.74 -12.75
N ALA A 130 -6.45 3.17 -11.52
CA ALA A 130 -5.94 2.57 -10.30
C ALA A 130 -6.37 1.10 -10.16
N GLY A 131 -7.63 0.77 -10.48
CA GLY A 131 -8.13 -0.60 -10.37
C GLY A 131 -7.37 -1.58 -11.28
N TRP A 132 -7.11 -1.21 -12.54
CA TRP A 132 -6.37 -2.08 -13.46
C TRP A 132 -4.89 -2.18 -13.12
N GLY A 133 -4.24 -1.09 -12.72
CA GLY A 133 -2.84 -1.13 -12.32
C GLY A 133 -2.63 -1.89 -11.01
N ASP A 134 -3.54 -1.75 -10.04
CA ASP A 134 -3.57 -2.55 -8.81
C ASP A 134 -3.68 -4.06 -9.10
N ILE A 135 -4.58 -4.46 -10.01
CA ILE A 135 -4.73 -5.86 -10.43
C ILE A 135 -3.44 -6.36 -11.07
N PHE A 136 -2.83 -5.58 -11.97
CA PHE A 136 -1.59 -5.96 -12.65
C PHE A 136 -0.43 -6.14 -11.65
N VAL A 137 -0.21 -5.16 -10.78
CA VAL A 137 0.86 -5.20 -9.77
C VAL A 137 0.61 -6.33 -8.77
N GLY A 138 -0.64 -6.49 -8.32
CA GLY A 138 -1.04 -7.55 -7.38
C GLY A 138 -0.88 -8.96 -7.95
N ALA A 139 -1.31 -9.18 -9.20
CA ALA A 139 -1.19 -10.47 -9.87
C ALA A 139 0.28 -10.85 -10.13
N THR A 140 1.12 -9.86 -10.46
CA THR A 140 2.55 -10.07 -10.73
C THR A 140 3.41 -10.10 -9.46
N ALA A 141 2.89 -9.69 -8.31
CA ALA A 141 3.62 -9.63 -7.04
C ALA A 141 4.18 -11.00 -6.61
N LEU A 142 3.41 -12.08 -6.68
CA LEU A 142 3.87 -13.41 -6.28
C LEU A 142 5.02 -13.95 -7.17
N PRO A 143 4.90 -13.93 -8.53
CA PRO A 143 6.03 -14.24 -9.41
C PRO A 143 7.27 -13.39 -9.15
N VAL A 144 7.11 -12.08 -8.95
CA VAL A 144 8.23 -11.15 -8.71
C VAL A 144 8.84 -11.36 -7.32
N ALA A 145 8.03 -11.68 -6.31
CA ALA A 145 8.53 -12.05 -4.98
C ALA A 145 9.33 -13.36 -5.05
N ARG A 146 8.87 -14.33 -5.85
CA ARG A 146 9.60 -15.57 -6.10
C ARG A 146 10.94 -15.31 -6.77
N LEU A 147 10.98 -14.40 -7.74
CA LEU A 147 12.20 -13.93 -8.39
C LEU A 147 13.16 -13.26 -7.39
N ALA A 148 12.64 -12.38 -6.53
CA ALA A 148 13.41 -11.71 -5.48
C ALA A 148 14.00 -12.70 -4.46
N TYR A 149 13.30 -13.79 -4.17
CA TYR A 149 13.79 -14.87 -3.31
C TYR A 149 14.89 -15.70 -3.98
N ARG A 150 14.71 -16.06 -5.26
CA ARG A 150 15.66 -16.91 -6.01
C ARG A 150 16.93 -16.18 -6.46
N ARG A 151 16.88 -14.84 -6.58
CA ARG A 151 17.99 -13.97 -6.99
C ARG A 151 18.79 -14.43 -8.24
N PRO A 152 18.13 -14.76 -9.37
CA PRO A 152 18.86 -14.99 -10.63
C PRO A 152 19.51 -13.70 -11.15
N VAL A 153 20.44 -13.84 -12.11
CA VAL A 153 21.25 -12.73 -12.68
C VAL A 153 20.39 -11.55 -13.16
N ASN A 154 19.20 -11.79 -13.72
CA ASN A 154 18.31 -10.75 -14.24
C ASN A 154 17.27 -10.23 -13.24
N ALA A 155 17.35 -10.60 -11.95
CA ALA A 155 16.33 -10.23 -10.97
C ALA A 155 16.25 -8.70 -10.75
N ARG A 156 17.41 -8.02 -10.70
CA ARG A 156 17.50 -6.59 -10.37
C ARG A 156 16.78 -5.67 -11.38
N PRO A 157 17.03 -5.77 -12.71
CA PRO A 157 16.31 -4.93 -13.66
C PRO A 157 14.80 -5.21 -13.68
N ILE A 158 14.37 -6.47 -13.55
CA ILE A 158 12.95 -6.83 -13.51
C ILE A 158 12.27 -6.20 -12.29
N LEU A 159 12.90 -6.29 -11.12
CA LEU A 159 12.40 -5.66 -9.90
C LEU A 159 12.29 -4.14 -10.05
N TRP A 160 13.27 -3.49 -10.67
CA TRP A 160 13.23 -2.04 -10.93
C TRP A 160 12.06 -1.66 -11.83
N ILE A 161 11.90 -2.33 -12.97
CA ILE A 161 10.80 -2.07 -13.90
C ILE A 161 9.46 -2.27 -13.20
N TRP A 162 9.31 -3.37 -12.45
CA TRP A 162 8.07 -3.66 -11.72
C TRP A 162 7.74 -2.60 -10.66
N ASN A 163 8.74 -2.12 -9.91
CA ASN A 163 8.53 -1.03 -8.94
C ASN A 163 8.17 0.29 -9.62
N VAL A 164 8.77 0.60 -10.79
CA VAL A 164 8.43 1.80 -11.56
C VAL A 164 6.99 1.73 -12.05
N ILE A 165 6.55 0.58 -12.58
CA ILE A 165 5.15 0.38 -12.99
C ILE A 165 4.20 0.62 -11.82
N GLY A 166 4.49 0.01 -10.66
CA GLY A 166 3.67 0.19 -9.46
C GLY A 166 3.68 1.61 -8.89
N LEU A 167 4.74 2.38 -9.14
CA LEU A 167 4.84 3.80 -8.76
C LEU A 167 4.06 4.70 -9.73
N VAL A 168 4.17 4.44 -11.04
CA VAL A 168 3.43 5.20 -12.07
C VAL A 168 1.93 5.04 -11.86
N ASP A 169 1.47 3.83 -11.54
CA ASP A 169 0.07 3.56 -11.21
C ASP A 169 -0.45 4.35 -9.99
N LEU A 170 0.42 4.70 -9.03
CA LEU A 170 0.03 5.53 -7.89
C LEU A 170 -0.14 7.01 -8.25
N VAL A 171 0.50 7.46 -9.33
CA VAL A 171 0.59 8.88 -9.72
C VAL A 171 -0.31 9.21 -10.92
N ALA A 172 -0.63 8.23 -11.75
CA ALA A 172 -1.46 8.36 -12.96
C ALA A 172 -2.95 8.51 -12.64
#